data_AF-A0A973GTC2-F1
#
_entry.id   AF-A0A973GTC2-F1
#
_cell.length_a   1.000
_cell.length_b   1.000
_cell.length_c   1.000
_cell.angle_alpha   90.00
_cell.angle_beta   90.00
_cell.angle_gamma   90.00
#
_symmetry.space_group_name_H-M   'P 1'
#
loop_
_entity.id
_entity.type
_entity.pdbx_description
1 polymer ?
#
loop_
_entity_poly.entity_id
_entity_poly.type
_entity_poly.pdbx_seq_one_letter_code
_entity_poly.pdbx_strand_id
1 'polypeptide(L)'
;MIYLDVFNRDYLNSTPITGIVHPTDLSYLRRMFIFNKDAIENYYQERNFAVKNTHILSRILEHFPTYIQYDTFRYIDYSLDKLKYLAKHFKFTSDIERGIVHPGYFYGNENEEIIIASYELFNVQELTNNWKKAKSVYTLSHNRNDSRLLLPLGSDDGSKSGLCSLMINIPKLAVQYREFNKQQAAHELGNAEDGTMVLNKNHFVIKYVISNMMEDVIDHMLLNKVIDRFYGIETEIPKFKHRFKIFEPTVQIERYVDQTLDVITSKSLDFVNILHNIHLIFKIDASELLALPDISETNQVKWALFISRLDYMIFLFDVAKNKSTNKHYINDWKRLAKRIERDNRLSGIFSYEVEKDIKEKLYRITQM
;
A
#
# COMPACT_ATOMS: atom_id res chain seq x y z
N MET A 1 12.34 21.12 0.38
CA MET A 1 11.07 21.84 0.60
C MET A 1 9.98 20.88 0.17
N ILE A 2 9.42 20.20 1.16
CA ILE A 2 8.52 19.05 1.01
C ILE A 2 7.12 19.66 0.96
N TYR A 3 6.47 19.65 -0.21
CA TYR A 3 5.10 20.15 -0.35
C TYR A 3 4.06 19.14 0.18
N LEU A 4 4.49 18.16 0.97
CA LEU A 4 3.72 17.03 1.49
C LEU A 4 3.98 16.83 2.99
N ASP A 5 4.27 17.91 3.72
CA ASP A 5 4.60 17.88 5.15
C ASP A 5 3.54 17.17 6.00
N VAL A 6 2.25 17.29 5.64
CA VAL A 6 1.12 16.56 6.29
C VAL A 6 1.34 15.04 6.30
N PHE A 7 2.10 14.51 5.35
CA PHE A 7 2.39 13.08 5.22
C PHE A 7 3.84 12.74 5.60
N ASN A 8 4.64 13.71 6.04
CA ASN A 8 6.02 13.44 6.44
C ASN A 8 6.06 12.84 7.86
N ARG A 9 6.75 11.71 8.04
CA ARG A 9 6.84 10.99 9.33
C ARG A 9 7.38 11.86 10.47
N ASP A 10 8.46 12.60 10.22
CA ASP A 10 9.09 13.43 11.26
C ASP A 10 8.17 14.58 11.67
N TYR A 11 7.49 15.16 10.69
CA TYR A 11 6.50 16.20 10.93
C TYR A 11 5.32 15.70 11.77
N LEU A 12 4.75 14.55 11.39
CA LEU A 12 3.64 13.91 12.10
C LEU A 12 4.00 13.62 13.56
N ASN A 13 5.20 13.09 13.82
CA ASN A 13 5.66 12.80 15.18
C ASN A 13 5.85 14.06 16.05
N SER A 14 6.09 15.21 15.44
CA SER A 14 6.33 16.48 16.14
C SER A 14 5.07 17.32 16.38
N THR A 15 3.99 17.02 15.66
CA THR A 15 2.78 17.86 15.66
C THR A 15 1.92 17.55 16.90
N PRO A 16 1.42 18.57 17.62
CA PRO A 16 0.58 18.34 18.80
C PRO A 16 -0.75 17.70 18.41
N ILE A 17 -1.03 16.58 19.05
CA ILE A 17 -2.27 15.82 18.86
C ILE A 17 -3.36 16.38 19.77
N THR A 18 -4.47 16.83 19.19
CA THR A 18 -5.59 17.41 19.94
C THR A 18 -6.95 16.98 19.38
N GLY A 19 -7.96 16.92 20.26
CA GLY A 19 -9.35 16.69 19.84
C GLY A 19 -9.69 15.27 19.38
N ILE A 20 -8.80 14.29 19.60
CA ILE A 20 -9.02 12.88 19.29
C ILE A 20 -10.22 12.33 20.07
N VAL A 21 -11.10 11.62 19.37
CA VAL A 21 -12.15 10.80 19.96
C VAL A 21 -11.92 9.35 19.57
N HIS A 22 -11.94 8.44 20.55
CA HIS A 22 -11.79 7.01 20.30
C HIS A 22 -13.16 6.37 20.03
N PRO A 23 -13.38 5.76 18.85
CA PRO A 23 -14.64 5.11 18.52
C PRO A 23 -14.85 3.82 19.33
N THR A 24 -16.08 3.57 19.77
CA THR A 24 -16.40 2.46 20.70
C THR A 24 -16.21 1.08 20.05
N ASP A 25 -16.57 0.96 18.76
CA ASP A 25 -16.58 -0.33 18.06
C ASP A 25 -15.19 -0.75 17.53
N LEU A 26 -14.19 0.13 17.60
CA LEU A 26 -12.86 -0.11 17.03
C LEU A 26 -12.18 -1.35 17.63
N SER A 27 -12.31 -1.55 18.95
CA SER A 27 -11.72 -2.72 19.64
C SER A 27 -12.34 -4.05 19.17
N TYR A 28 -13.63 -4.03 18.82
CA TYR A 28 -14.32 -5.18 18.26
C TYR A 28 -13.90 -5.43 16.82
N LEU A 29 -13.88 -4.38 15.99
CA LEU A 29 -13.43 -4.44 14.61
C LEU A 29 -11.99 -4.97 14.51
N ARG A 30 -11.07 -4.49 15.37
CA ARG A 30 -9.68 -4.98 15.43
C ARG A 30 -9.61 -6.49 15.62
N ARG A 31 -10.33 -7.03 16.61
CA ARG A 31 -10.35 -8.48 16.86
C ARG A 31 -10.89 -9.27 15.67
N MET A 32 -11.96 -8.79 15.03
CA MET A 32 -12.57 -9.48 13.89
C MET A 32 -11.68 -9.44 12.64
N PHE A 33 -11.07 -8.30 12.32
CA PHE A 33 -10.19 -8.18 11.15
C PHE A 33 -8.86 -8.90 11.34
N ILE A 34 -8.28 -8.91 12.55
CA ILE A 34 -7.11 -9.74 12.86
C ILE A 34 -7.45 -11.22 12.65
N PHE A 35 -8.59 -11.67 13.19
CA PHE A 35 -9.03 -13.06 13.00
C PHE A 35 -9.21 -13.40 11.51
N ASN A 36 -9.87 -12.53 10.74
CA ASN A 36 -10.04 -12.74 9.30
C ASN A 36 -8.71 -12.74 8.55
N LYS A 37 -7.78 -11.83 8.88
CA LYS A 37 -6.44 -11.77 8.29
C LYS A 37 -5.71 -13.08 8.53
N ASP A 38 -5.66 -13.54 9.76
CA ASP A 38 -4.97 -14.78 10.13
C ASP A 38 -5.60 -15.99 9.43
N ALA A 39 -6.94 -16.04 9.33
CA ALA A 39 -7.64 -17.09 8.59
C ALA A 39 -7.30 -17.08 7.08
N ILE A 40 -7.23 -15.89 6.47
CA ILE A 40 -6.83 -15.73 5.07
C ILE A 40 -5.36 -16.15 4.90
N GLU A 41 -4.44 -15.63 5.70
CA GLU A 41 -3.02 -15.96 5.64
C GLU A 41 -2.79 -17.46 5.77
N ASN A 42 -3.38 -18.10 6.78
CA ASN A 42 -3.27 -19.55 7.01
C ASN A 42 -3.83 -20.34 5.82
N TYR A 43 -5.00 -19.97 5.29
CA TYR A 43 -5.62 -20.65 4.15
C TYR A 43 -4.71 -20.68 2.91
N TYR A 44 -4.04 -19.55 2.62
CA TYR A 44 -3.15 -19.46 1.47
C TYR A 44 -1.77 -20.05 1.74
N GLN A 45 -1.24 -19.95 2.97
CA GLN A 45 0.06 -20.50 3.36
C GLN A 45 0.07 -22.02 3.44
N GLU A 46 -0.98 -22.66 3.94
CA GLU A 46 -1.06 -24.11 4.10
C GLU A 46 -1.29 -24.84 2.77
N ARG A 47 -2.01 -24.20 1.83
CA ARG A 47 -2.41 -24.83 0.57
C ARG A 47 -1.46 -24.54 -0.58
N ASN A 48 -1.49 -25.36 -1.62
CA ASN A 48 -0.62 -25.22 -2.79
C ASN A 48 -1.21 -24.25 -3.82
N PHE A 49 -1.29 -22.97 -3.46
CA PHE A 49 -1.59 -21.91 -4.40
C PHE A 49 -0.32 -21.34 -5.03
N ALA A 50 -0.44 -20.88 -6.27
CA ALA A 50 0.62 -20.20 -6.99
C ALA A 50 0.04 -19.05 -7.81
N VAL A 51 0.76 -17.92 -7.87
CA VAL A 51 0.46 -16.87 -8.86
C VAL A 51 0.85 -17.31 -10.27
N LYS A 52 0.35 -16.59 -11.28
CA LYS A 52 0.82 -16.75 -12.66
C LYS A 52 2.30 -16.36 -12.77
N ASN A 53 3.07 -17.05 -13.61
CA ASN A 53 4.47 -16.69 -13.92
C ASN A 53 4.62 -15.25 -14.42
N THR A 54 3.58 -14.72 -15.06
CA THR A 54 3.55 -13.35 -15.60
C THR A 54 3.38 -12.28 -14.54
N HIS A 55 3.09 -12.64 -13.28
CA HIS A 55 2.95 -11.69 -12.19
C HIS A 55 4.28 -10.94 -11.97
N ILE A 56 4.20 -9.63 -11.75
CA ILE A 56 5.38 -8.77 -11.69
C ILE A 56 6.37 -9.20 -10.60
N LEU A 57 5.88 -9.56 -9.42
CA LEU A 57 6.70 -10.11 -8.34
C LEU A 57 7.45 -11.37 -8.77
N SER A 58 6.78 -12.35 -9.40
CA SER A 58 7.45 -13.57 -9.88
C SER A 58 8.55 -13.28 -10.87
N ARG A 59 8.36 -12.29 -11.75
CA ARG A 59 9.38 -11.86 -12.72
C ARG A 59 10.57 -11.20 -12.04
N ILE A 60 10.34 -10.30 -11.06
CA ILE A 60 11.43 -9.67 -10.29
C ILE A 60 12.31 -10.73 -9.62
N LEU A 61 11.69 -11.75 -9.02
CA LEU A 61 12.40 -12.82 -8.30
C LEU A 61 13.36 -13.62 -9.21
N GLU A 62 13.12 -13.67 -10.52
CA GLU A 62 14.03 -14.34 -11.48
C GLU A 62 15.39 -13.66 -11.57
N HIS A 63 15.46 -12.36 -11.30
CA HIS A 63 16.70 -11.59 -11.36
C HIS A 63 17.44 -11.52 -10.03
N PHE A 64 16.88 -12.12 -8.98
CA PHE A 64 17.53 -12.10 -7.68
C PHE A 64 18.72 -13.05 -7.63
N PRO A 65 19.84 -12.63 -7.02
CA PRO A 65 21.01 -13.47 -6.91
C PRO A 65 20.73 -14.68 -6.00
N THR A 66 21.14 -15.86 -6.44
CA THR A 66 20.88 -17.15 -5.78
C THR A 66 22.02 -17.61 -4.85
N TYR A 67 22.78 -16.68 -4.26
CA TYR A 67 23.88 -17.02 -3.34
C TYR A 67 23.35 -17.43 -1.96
N ILE A 68 22.83 -18.65 -1.88
CA ILE A 68 22.28 -19.25 -0.66
C ILE A 68 23.36 -19.33 0.44
N GLN A 69 24.60 -19.66 0.06
CA GLN A 69 25.72 -19.95 0.95
C GLN A 69 26.35 -18.74 1.65
N TYR A 70 26.11 -17.51 1.17
CA TYR A 70 26.71 -16.32 1.79
C TYR A 70 26.17 -16.10 3.20
N ASP A 71 26.87 -15.38 4.07
CA ASP A 71 26.21 -14.81 5.24
C ASP A 71 25.21 -13.73 4.79
N THR A 72 24.23 -13.40 5.62
CA THR A 72 23.14 -12.51 5.20
C THR A 72 23.60 -11.08 4.95
N PHE A 73 24.58 -10.58 5.69
CA PHE A 73 25.13 -9.24 5.47
C PHE A 73 25.86 -9.16 4.13
N ARG A 74 26.76 -10.11 3.86
CA ARG A 74 27.47 -10.20 2.57
C ARG A 74 26.52 -10.42 1.40
N TYR A 75 25.45 -11.19 1.60
CA TYR A 75 24.41 -11.35 0.58
C TYR A 75 23.77 -10.00 0.26
N ILE A 76 23.41 -9.21 1.27
CA ILE A 76 22.80 -7.89 1.07
C ILE A 76 23.75 -6.95 0.36
N ASP A 77 25.00 -6.82 0.81
CA ASP A 77 25.98 -5.93 0.18
C ASP A 77 26.14 -6.24 -1.32
N TYR A 78 26.31 -7.52 -1.64
CA TYR A 78 26.42 -7.97 -3.03
C TYR A 78 25.12 -7.78 -3.82
N SER A 79 23.99 -8.03 -3.18
CA SER A 79 22.68 -7.92 -3.82
C SER A 79 22.35 -6.46 -4.10
N LEU A 80 22.57 -5.54 -3.17
CA LEU A 80 22.23 -4.13 -3.32
C LEU A 80 22.81 -3.53 -4.60
N ASP A 81 24.06 -3.82 -4.93
CA ASP A 81 24.68 -3.30 -6.15
C ASP A 81 24.03 -3.84 -7.43
N LYS A 82 23.57 -5.09 -7.43
CA LYS A 82 22.81 -5.67 -8.55
C LYS A 82 21.35 -5.20 -8.57
N LEU A 83 20.74 -5.06 -7.39
CA LEU A 83 19.32 -4.76 -7.22
C LEU A 83 19.00 -3.30 -7.58
N LYS A 84 19.96 -2.36 -7.41
CA LYS A 84 19.79 -0.94 -7.80
C LYS A 84 19.26 -0.75 -9.23
N TYR A 85 19.67 -1.60 -10.16
CA TYR A 85 19.27 -1.50 -11.57
C TYR A 85 17.95 -2.25 -11.90
N LEU A 86 17.37 -3.00 -10.96
CA LEU A 86 16.12 -3.72 -11.23
C LEU A 86 14.95 -2.78 -11.41
N ALA A 87 14.88 -1.69 -10.64
CA ALA A 87 13.85 -0.67 -10.82
C ALA A 87 13.86 -0.14 -12.26
N LYS A 88 15.05 0.09 -12.82
CA LYS A 88 15.21 0.50 -14.23
C LYS A 88 14.79 -0.59 -15.22
N HIS A 89 15.18 -1.84 -14.99
CA HIS A 89 14.81 -2.95 -15.86
C HIS A 89 13.28 -3.13 -15.96
N PHE A 90 12.59 -3.04 -14.82
CA PHE A 90 11.13 -3.16 -14.75
C PHE A 90 10.40 -1.84 -14.92
N LYS A 91 11.11 -0.72 -15.13
CA LYS A 91 10.51 0.64 -15.23
C LYS A 91 9.62 0.98 -14.02
N PHE A 92 10.08 0.63 -12.82
CA PHE A 92 9.51 1.13 -11.58
C PHE A 92 10.00 2.53 -11.29
N THR A 93 9.17 3.29 -10.59
CA THR A 93 9.56 4.60 -10.09
C THR A 93 10.57 4.40 -8.96
N SER A 94 11.69 5.10 -9.00
CA SER A 94 12.74 5.07 -7.97
C SER A 94 13.48 6.41 -7.96
N ASP A 95 14.40 6.57 -7.03
CA ASP A 95 15.27 7.74 -6.95
C ASP A 95 16.04 8.01 -8.26
N ILE A 96 16.42 6.95 -8.98
CA ILE A 96 17.17 7.00 -10.25
C ILE A 96 16.30 6.90 -11.52
N GLU A 97 15.13 6.26 -11.46
CA GLU A 97 14.29 5.97 -12.61
C GLU A 97 12.90 6.57 -12.43
N ARG A 98 12.41 7.27 -13.46
CA ARG A 98 11.09 7.90 -13.41
C ARG A 98 9.95 6.90 -13.30
N GLY A 99 10.13 5.74 -13.90
CA GLY A 99 9.13 4.68 -14.00
C GLY A 99 8.06 4.97 -15.05
N ILE A 100 7.18 3.99 -15.20
CA ILE A 100 5.94 4.08 -15.98
C ILE A 100 4.76 3.64 -15.10
N VAL A 101 3.56 3.89 -15.59
CA VAL A 101 2.35 3.27 -15.06
C VAL A 101 2.26 1.85 -15.63
N HIS A 102 1.94 0.91 -14.75
CA HIS A 102 1.83 -0.51 -15.05
C HIS A 102 0.36 -0.92 -15.18
N PRO A 103 0.05 -1.99 -15.91
CA PRO A 103 -1.27 -2.61 -15.82
C PRO A 103 -1.50 -3.17 -14.41
N GLY A 104 -2.75 -3.44 -14.06
CA GLY A 104 -3.18 -3.99 -12.77
C GLY A 104 -2.61 -5.36 -12.43
N TYR A 105 -1.35 -5.44 -11.99
CA TYR A 105 -0.70 -6.66 -11.55
C TYR A 105 -1.20 -7.15 -10.19
N PHE A 106 -1.66 -6.23 -9.33
CA PHE A 106 -2.13 -6.51 -7.98
C PHE A 106 -3.67 -6.39 -7.88
N TYR A 107 -4.24 -5.27 -8.31
CA TYR A 107 -5.66 -4.98 -8.07
C TYR A 107 -6.58 -5.33 -9.25
N GLY A 108 -6.03 -5.67 -10.43
CA GLY A 108 -6.79 -6.16 -11.58
C GLY A 108 -7.79 -5.15 -12.14
N ASN A 109 -8.90 -5.59 -12.73
CA ASN A 109 -10.05 -4.78 -13.17
C ASN A 109 -9.72 -3.45 -13.87
N GLU A 110 -8.88 -3.49 -14.91
CA GLU A 110 -8.45 -2.29 -15.67
C GLU A 110 -7.76 -1.21 -14.81
N ASN A 111 -7.32 -1.56 -13.58
CA ASN A 111 -6.55 -0.66 -12.75
C ASN A 111 -5.21 -0.34 -13.41
N GLU A 112 -4.82 0.91 -13.21
CA GLU A 112 -3.48 1.40 -13.49
C GLU A 112 -2.68 1.40 -12.18
N GLU A 113 -1.43 0.97 -12.23
CA GLU A 113 -0.60 0.78 -11.04
C GLU A 113 0.71 1.55 -11.13
N ILE A 114 0.93 2.42 -10.15
CA ILE A 114 2.24 3.03 -9.93
C ILE A 114 3.01 2.13 -8.97
N ILE A 115 4.12 1.56 -9.44
CA ILE A 115 5.00 0.72 -8.62
C ILE A 115 6.27 1.52 -8.31
N ILE A 116 6.49 1.77 -7.03
CA ILE A 116 7.67 2.46 -6.50
C ILE A 116 8.63 1.42 -5.91
N ALA A 117 9.89 1.43 -6.37
CA ALA A 117 10.95 0.64 -5.75
C ALA A 117 11.59 1.44 -4.61
N SER A 118 11.65 0.82 -3.44
CA SER A 118 12.34 1.34 -2.26
C SER A 118 13.56 0.50 -1.93
N TYR A 119 14.58 1.16 -1.39
CA TYR A 119 15.83 0.59 -0.89
C TYR A 119 16.07 0.98 0.58
N GLU A 120 14.99 1.29 1.31
CA GLU A 120 15.02 1.62 2.74
C GLU A 120 15.73 0.52 3.54
N LEU A 121 16.57 0.95 4.48
CA LEU A 121 17.31 0.06 5.37
C LEU A 121 16.36 -0.69 6.32
N PHE A 122 16.73 -1.90 6.71
CA PHE A 122 15.95 -2.72 7.63
C PHE A 122 16.86 -3.55 8.53
N ASN A 123 16.29 -4.03 9.63
CA ASN A 123 16.97 -4.96 10.51
C ASN A 123 17.06 -6.35 9.86
N VAL A 124 18.26 -6.70 9.41
CA VAL A 124 18.56 -7.94 8.71
C VAL A 124 18.28 -9.17 9.58
N GLN A 125 18.67 -9.12 10.86
CA GLN A 125 18.51 -10.26 11.77
C GLN A 125 17.04 -10.54 12.06
N GLU A 126 16.26 -9.48 12.30
CA GLU A 126 14.81 -9.59 12.51
C GLU A 126 14.13 -10.14 11.27
N LEU A 127 14.51 -9.65 10.08
CA LEU A 127 13.98 -10.13 8.81
C LEU A 127 14.30 -11.62 8.60
N THR A 128 15.52 -12.06 8.84
CA THR A 128 15.89 -13.47 8.68
C THR A 128 15.14 -14.36 9.67
N ASN A 129 14.97 -13.93 10.91
CA ASN A 129 14.24 -14.70 11.92
C ASN A 129 12.73 -14.80 11.61
N ASN A 130 12.13 -13.74 11.05
CA ASN A 130 10.69 -13.62 10.84
C ASN A 130 10.29 -13.49 9.36
N TRP A 131 11.09 -14.03 8.44
CA TRP A 131 10.95 -13.76 7.00
C TRP A 131 9.56 -14.12 6.44
N LYS A 132 8.88 -15.15 6.99
CA LYS A 132 7.54 -15.57 6.55
C LYS A 132 6.47 -14.50 6.76
N LYS A 133 6.59 -13.72 7.85
CA LYS A 133 5.64 -12.66 8.23
C LYS A 133 6.14 -11.26 7.83
N ALA A 134 7.38 -11.16 7.36
CA ALA A 134 7.94 -9.89 6.98
C ALA A 134 7.23 -9.29 5.76
N LYS A 135 6.91 -8.01 5.85
CA LYS A 135 6.29 -7.25 4.77
C LYS A 135 7.34 -6.62 3.86
N SER A 136 7.34 -6.98 2.59
CA SER A 136 8.26 -6.44 1.57
C SER A 136 7.55 -5.60 0.51
N VAL A 137 6.23 -5.75 0.39
CA VAL A 137 5.36 -4.96 -0.48
C VAL A 137 4.36 -4.23 0.40
N TYR A 138 4.22 -2.93 0.16
CA TYR A 138 3.33 -2.04 0.89
C TYR A 138 2.35 -1.42 -0.09
N THR A 139 1.09 -1.32 0.30
CA THR A 139 0.12 -0.57 -0.48
C THR A 139 0.13 0.88 -0.01
N LEU A 140 0.26 1.81 -0.96
CA LEU A 140 0.22 3.25 -0.68
C LEU A 140 -1.15 3.85 -0.97
N SER A 141 -1.86 3.31 -1.96
CA SER A 141 -3.26 3.64 -2.23
C SER A 141 -3.90 2.55 -3.09
N HIS A 142 -5.19 2.31 -2.89
CA HIS A 142 -6.04 1.51 -3.76
C HIS A 142 -7.49 1.98 -3.63
N ASN A 143 -8.37 1.56 -4.53
CA ASN A 143 -9.77 2.04 -4.55
C ASN A 143 -10.78 1.13 -3.86
N ARG A 144 -10.41 -0.12 -3.55
CA ARG A 144 -11.33 -1.07 -2.89
C ARG A 144 -11.92 -0.51 -1.59
N ASN A 145 -13.22 -0.70 -1.42
CA ASN A 145 -14.00 -0.26 -0.26
C ASN A 145 -14.90 -1.39 0.28
N ASP A 146 -14.64 -2.65 -0.09
CA ASP A 146 -15.47 -3.82 0.25
C ASP A 146 -14.93 -4.63 1.43
N SER A 147 -15.82 -5.32 2.15
CA SER A 147 -15.46 -6.17 3.30
C SER A 147 -15.08 -7.62 2.93
N ARG A 148 -14.94 -7.96 1.65
CA ARG A 148 -14.67 -9.36 1.24
C ARG A 148 -13.20 -9.74 1.35
N LEU A 149 -12.32 -8.75 1.51
CA LEU A 149 -10.89 -8.94 1.82
C LEU A 149 -10.20 -9.88 0.81
N LEU A 150 -10.54 -9.75 -0.48
CA LEU A 150 -9.91 -10.55 -1.53
C LEU A 150 -8.43 -10.18 -1.67
N LEU A 151 -7.58 -11.19 -1.86
CA LEU A 151 -6.15 -10.95 -2.10
C LEU A 151 -5.96 -10.17 -3.41
N PRO A 152 -5.00 -9.23 -3.47
CA PRO A 152 -4.67 -8.53 -4.70
C PRO A 152 -3.83 -9.43 -5.63
N LEU A 153 -4.50 -10.22 -6.47
CA LEU A 153 -3.89 -11.21 -7.38
C LEU A 153 -3.78 -10.74 -8.85
N GLY A 154 -4.21 -9.52 -9.16
CA GLY A 154 -4.20 -8.94 -10.51
C GLY A 154 -5.32 -9.43 -11.43
N SER A 155 -6.19 -10.34 -10.98
CA SER A 155 -7.37 -10.76 -11.72
C SER A 155 -8.52 -9.76 -11.57
N ASP A 156 -9.30 -9.53 -12.62
CA ASP A 156 -10.59 -8.85 -12.50
C ASP A 156 -11.50 -9.64 -11.54
N ASP A 157 -11.78 -9.03 -10.40
CA ASP A 157 -12.70 -9.53 -9.40
C ASP A 157 -13.99 -8.69 -9.27
N GLY A 158 -14.18 -7.70 -10.15
CA GLY A 158 -15.27 -6.74 -10.09
C GLY A 158 -15.19 -5.79 -8.89
N SER A 159 -14.00 -5.57 -8.33
CA SER A 159 -13.78 -4.50 -7.35
C SER A 159 -13.55 -3.16 -8.05
N LYS A 160 -13.83 -2.04 -7.36
CA LYS A 160 -13.61 -0.68 -7.87
C LYS A 160 -12.26 -0.47 -8.58
N SER A 161 -12.34 0.00 -9.84
CA SER A 161 -11.20 0.29 -10.70
C SER A 161 -10.62 1.70 -10.45
N GLY A 162 -9.51 2.02 -11.12
CA GLY A 162 -8.81 3.31 -11.09
C GLY A 162 -7.32 3.18 -10.80
N LEU A 163 -6.73 4.22 -10.22
CA LEU A 163 -5.30 4.28 -9.98
C LEU A 163 -4.91 3.71 -8.60
N CYS A 164 -4.01 2.73 -8.59
CA CYS A 164 -3.43 2.16 -7.38
C CYS A 164 -1.93 2.49 -7.30
N SER A 165 -1.42 2.66 -6.08
CA SER A 165 0.01 2.90 -5.85
C SER A 165 0.57 1.90 -4.85
N LEU A 166 1.69 1.28 -5.20
CA LEU A 166 2.37 0.28 -4.37
C LEU A 166 3.85 0.63 -4.23
N MET A 167 4.43 0.19 -3.12
CA MET A 167 5.86 0.26 -2.88
C MET A 167 6.42 -1.14 -2.64
N ILE A 168 7.55 -1.45 -3.28
CA ILE A 168 8.27 -2.70 -3.10
C ILE A 168 9.64 -2.39 -2.51
N ASN A 169 9.93 -2.87 -1.31
CA ASN A 169 11.28 -2.85 -0.76
C ASN A 169 12.06 -4.02 -1.40
N ILE A 170 12.83 -3.70 -2.45
CA ILE A 170 13.49 -4.69 -3.30
C ILE A 170 14.50 -5.53 -2.51
N PRO A 171 15.38 -4.96 -1.66
CA PRO A 171 16.34 -5.76 -0.92
C PRO A 171 15.68 -6.61 0.18
N LYS A 172 14.62 -6.13 0.83
CA LYS A 172 13.84 -6.91 1.80
C LYS A 172 13.18 -8.11 1.13
N LEU A 173 12.59 -7.93 -0.05
CA LEU A 173 12.02 -9.01 -0.86
C LEU A 173 13.10 -10.04 -1.26
N ALA A 174 14.31 -9.60 -1.60
CA ALA A 174 15.41 -10.49 -1.97
C ALA A 174 15.88 -11.37 -0.82
N VAL A 175 16.07 -10.80 0.37
CA VAL A 175 16.40 -11.57 1.57
C VAL A 175 15.28 -12.54 1.94
N GLN A 176 14.02 -12.08 1.87
CA GLN A 176 12.86 -12.92 2.14
C GLN A 176 12.80 -14.14 1.21
N TYR A 177 13.02 -13.93 -0.10
CA TYR A 177 13.05 -15.01 -1.08
C TYR A 177 14.25 -15.94 -0.91
N ARG A 178 15.40 -15.41 -0.48
CA ARG A 178 16.57 -16.21 -0.16
C ARG A 178 16.32 -17.16 1.01
N GLU A 179 15.70 -16.68 2.09
CA GLU A 179 15.36 -17.53 3.24
C GLU A 179 14.31 -18.58 2.88
N PHE A 180 13.36 -18.24 1.99
CA PHE A 180 12.47 -19.22 1.40
C PHE A 180 13.23 -20.32 0.64
N ASN A 181 14.18 -19.97 -0.23
CA ASN A 181 14.97 -20.93 -0.99
C ASN A 181 15.84 -21.82 -0.09
N LYS A 182 16.41 -21.29 1.00
CA LYS A 182 17.10 -22.10 2.02
C LYS A 182 16.18 -23.13 2.64
N GLN A 183 14.95 -22.72 2.99
CA GLN A 183 13.96 -23.64 3.53
C GLN A 183 13.63 -24.74 2.51
N GLN A 184 13.41 -24.39 1.25
CA GLN A 184 13.10 -25.37 0.20
C GLN A 184 14.27 -26.33 -0.05
N ALA A 185 15.51 -25.85 -0.10
CA ALA A 185 16.69 -26.69 -0.25
C ALA A 185 16.90 -27.65 0.93
N ALA A 186 16.56 -27.22 2.15
CA ALA A 186 16.57 -28.10 3.32
C ALA A 186 15.52 -29.22 3.22
N HIS A 187 14.33 -28.91 2.71
CA HIS A 187 13.29 -29.92 2.42
C HIS A 187 13.69 -30.89 1.30
N GLU A 188 14.50 -30.46 0.34
CA GLU A 188 15.03 -31.34 -0.72
C GLU A 188 16.10 -32.31 -0.19
N LEU A 189 16.94 -31.86 0.74
CA LEU A 189 18.09 -32.64 1.26
C LEU A 189 17.74 -33.56 2.43
N GLY A 190 16.81 -33.16 3.31
CA GLY A 190 16.32 -34.00 4.38
C GLY A 190 15.16 -34.84 3.88
N ASN A 191 15.41 -36.12 3.58
CA ASN A 191 14.45 -37.13 3.11
C ASN A 191 12.98 -36.69 3.17
N ALA A 192 12.34 -36.57 2.01
CA ALA A 192 10.91 -36.34 1.84
C ALA A 192 10.05 -37.51 2.40
N GLU A 193 10.23 -37.88 3.66
CA GLU A 193 9.46 -38.91 4.38
C GLU A 193 7.97 -38.51 4.49
N ASP A 194 7.66 -37.20 4.34
CA ASP A 194 6.29 -36.66 4.34
C ASP A 194 5.75 -36.25 2.96
N GLY A 195 6.47 -36.51 1.85
CA GLY A 195 5.99 -36.14 0.51
C GLY A 195 5.72 -34.63 0.32
N THR A 196 6.34 -33.78 1.14
CA THR A 196 6.18 -32.32 1.07
C THR A 196 6.76 -31.80 -0.25
N MET A 197 5.88 -31.28 -1.11
CA MET A 197 6.24 -30.75 -2.42
C MET A 197 7.15 -29.53 -2.30
N VAL A 198 8.25 -29.53 -3.05
CA VAL A 198 9.12 -28.35 -3.22
C VAL A 198 8.34 -27.24 -3.91
N LEU A 199 8.28 -26.08 -3.27
CA LEU A 199 7.53 -24.93 -3.74
C LEU A 199 8.42 -24.00 -4.55
N ASN A 200 7.90 -23.48 -5.66
CA ASN A 200 8.63 -22.52 -6.51
C ASN A 200 8.32 -21.05 -6.12
N LYS A 201 8.97 -20.11 -6.82
CA LYS A 201 8.80 -18.65 -6.63
C LYS A 201 7.34 -18.17 -6.67
N ASN A 202 6.47 -18.79 -7.48
CA ASN A 202 5.07 -18.37 -7.58
C ASN A 202 4.27 -18.73 -6.33
N HIS A 203 4.63 -19.84 -5.68
CA HIS A 203 4.06 -20.21 -4.40
C HIS A 203 4.55 -19.25 -3.32
N PHE A 204 5.84 -18.89 -3.33
CA PHE A 204 6.39 -17.90 -2.41
C PHE A 204 5.63 -16.56 -2.47
N VAL A 205 5.39 -16.05 -3.68
CA VAL A 205 4.68 -14.77 -3.88
C VAL A 205 3.30 -14.78 -3.22
N ILE A 206 2.45 -15.77 -3.51
CA ILE A 206 1.09 -15.78 -2.94
C ILE A 206 1.08 -16.11 -1.44
N LYS A 207 1.94 -17.03 -1.00
CA LYS A 207 1.96 -17.52 0.39
C LYS A 207 2.49 -16.48 1.38
N TYR A 208 3.51 -15.70 0.99
CA TYR A 208 4.23 -14.86 1.94
C TYR A 208 4.36 -13.39 1.51
N VAL A 209 4.21 -13.05 0.23
CA VAL A 209 4.35 -11.65 -0.20
C VAL A 209 2.98 -10.98 -0.28
N ILE A 210 2.06 -11.52 -1.08
CA ILE A 210 0.73 -10.95 -1.29
C ILE A 210 -0.15 -11.10 -0.05
N SER A 211 -0.09 -12.24 0.63
CA SER A 211 -0.81 -12.48 1.88
C SER A 211 -0.45 -11.46 2.97
N ASN A 212 0.84 -11.15 3.13
CA ASN A 212 1.32 -10.17 4.12
C ASN A 212 0.96 -8.72 3.75
N MET A 213 0.44 -8.45 2.54
CA MET A 213 -0.07 -7.12 2.18
C MET A 213 -1.42 -6.81 2.86
N MET A 214 -2.14 -7.83 3.35
CA MET A 214 -3.52 -7.71 3.82
C MET A 214 -3.71 -6.65 4.91
N GLU A 215 -2.69 -6.40 5.73
CA GLU A 215 -2.74 -5.35 6.75
C GLU A 215 -2.98 -3.96 6.12
N ASP A 216 -2.24 -3.60 5.06
CA ASP A 216 -2.43 -2.29 4.40
C ASP A 216 -3.74 -2.28 3.62
N VAL A 217 -4.13 -3.42 3.02
CA VAL A 217 -5.38 -3.53 2.25
C VAL A 217 -6.59 -3.29 3.15
N ILE A 218 -6.61 -3.87 4.35
CA ILE A 218 -7.71 -3.69 5.32
C ILE A 218 -7.75 -2.24 5.80
N ASP A 219 -6.61 -1.65 6.12
CA ASP A 219 -6.55 -0.28 6.62
C ASP A 219 -6.95 0.75 5.54
N HIS A 220 -6.47 0.59 4.30
CA HIS A 220 -6.93 1.42 3.19
C HIS A 220 -8.41 1.18 2.85
N MET A 221 -8.91 -0.06 2.91
CA MET A 221 -10.34 -0.33 2.74
C MET A 221 -11.18 0.46 3.75
N LEU A 222 -10.77 0.49 5.02
CA LEU A 222 -11.50 1.23 6.05
C LEU A 222 -11.44 2.74 5.81
N LEU A 223 -10.27 3.28 5.45
CA LEU A 223 -10.12 4.68 5.09
C LEU A 223 -10.96 5.05 3.86
N ASN A 224 -10.94 4.22 2.82
CA ASN A 224 -11.75 4.42 1.61
C ASN A 224 -13.24 4.41 1.92
N LYS A 225 -13.71 3.54 2.83
CA LYS A 225 -15.12 3.57 3.28
C LYS A 225 -15.49 4.89 3.95
N VAL A 226 -14.61 5.48 4.75
CA VAL A 226 -14.84 6.80 5.36
C VAL A 226 -14.96 7.88 4.28
N ILE A 227 -14.04 7.88 3.32
CA ILE A 227 -14.01 8.85 2.21
C ILE A 227 -15.23 8.69 1.30
N ASP A 228 -15.54 7.46 0.89
CA ASP A 228 -16.67 7.16 0.02
C ASP A 228 -18.00 7.51 0.71
N ARG A 229 -18.14 7.24 2.01
CA ARG A 229 -19.31 7.65 2.78
C ARG A 229 -19.48 9.17 2.84
N PHE A 230 -18.39 9.92 2.98
CA PHE A 230 -18.41 11.38 2.95
C PHE A 230 -18.89 11.93 1.59
N TYR A 231 -18.46 11.31 0.49
CA TYR A 231 -18.89 11.70 -0.86
C TYR A 231 -20.21 11.06 -1.33
N GLY A 232 -20.84 10.20 -0.53
CA GLY A 232 -22.06 9.49 -0.90
C GLY A 232 -21.85 8.42 -1.98
N ILE A 233 -20.64 7.87 -2.09
CA ILE A 233 -20.28 6.80 -3.02
C ILE A 233 -20.64 5.45 -2.40
N GLU A 234 -21.30 4.58 -3.18
CA GLU A 234 -21.70 3.26 -2.71
C GLU A 234 -20.52 2.27 -2.64
N THR A 235 -20.65 1.26 -1.78
CA THR A 235 -19.67 0.16 -1.71
C THR A 235 -19.83 -0.75 -2.92
N GLU A 236 -18.75 -0.95 -3.67
CA GLU A 236 -18.76 -1.89 -4.79
C GLU A 236 -18.44 -3.28 -4.28
N ILE A 237 -19.35 -4.22 -4.49
CA ILE A 237 -19.23 -5.58 -3.97
C ILE A 237 -18.56 -6.45 -5.04
N PRO A 238 -17.37 -7.04 -4.78
CA PRO A 238 -16.70 -7.89 -5.76
C PRO A 238 -17.57 -9.06 -6.21
N LYS A 239 -17.33 -9.56 -7.41
CA LYS A 239 -18.03 -10.75 -7.96
C LYS A 239 -17.65 -12.02 -7.20
N PHE A 240 -16.38 -12.12 -6.79
CA PHE A 240 -15.85 -13.32 -6.13
C PHE A 240 -15.90 -13.21 -4.60
N LYS A 241 -15.76 -14.38 -3.95
CA LYS A 241 -15.67 -14.52 -2.50
C LYS A 241 -14.67 -15.62 -2.17
N HIS A 242 -14.13 -15.58 -0.95
CA HIS A 242 -13.33 -16.67 -0.42
C HIS A 242 -14.11 -17.99 -0.41
N ARG A 243 -13.40 -19.11 -0.59
CA ARG A 243 -14.00 -20.46 -0.52
C ARG A 243 -14.35 -20.88 0.91
N PHE A 244 -13.87 -20.13 1.89
CA PHE A 244 -14.17 -20.27 3.30
C PHE A 244 -14.94 -19.03 3.78
N LYS A 245 -15.62 -19.15 4.92
CA LYS A 245 -16.38 -18.05 5.49
C LYS A 245 -15.43 -17.09 6.21
N ILE A 246 -15.61 -15.80 5.97
CA ILE A 246 -15.02 -14.71 6.75
C ILE A 246 -16.13 -13.96 7.49
N PHE A 247 -15.79 -13.28 8.57
CA PHE A 247 -16.74 -12.43 9.29
C PHE A 247 -16.83 -11.06 8.62
N GLU A 248 -18.04 -10.60 8.29
CA GLU A 248 -18.26 -9.29 7.71
C GLU A 248 -19.05 -8.40 8.69
N PRO A 249 -18.38 -7.61 9.55
CA PRO A 249 -19.04 -6.82 10.59
C PRO A 249 -19.60 -5.50 10.05
N THR A 250 -20.46 -5.58 9.01
CA THR A 250 -20.95 -4.41 8.25
C THR A 250 -21.58 -3.33 9.13
N VAL A 251 -22.44 -3.71 10.09
CA VAL A 251 -23.13 -2.77 10.98
C VAL A 251 -22.14 -2.01 11.87
N GLN A 252 -21.10 -2.69 12.38
CA GLN A 252 -20.09 -2.07 13.22
C GLN A 252 -19.17 -1.16 12.39
N ILE A 253 -18.88 -1.53 11.14
CA ILE A 253 -18.12 -0.69 10.21
C ILE A 253 -18.90 0.59 9.91
N GLU A 254 -20.19 0.48 9.56
CA GLU A 254 -21.04 1.64 9.26
C GLU A 254 -21.12 2.59 10.46
N ARG A 255 -21.35 2.06 11.65
CA ARG A 255 -21.38 2.87 12.88
C ARG A 255 -20.05 3.55 13.17
N TYR A 256 -18.94 2.83 12.99
CA TYR A 256 -17.60 3.39 13.13
C TYR A 256 -17.38 4.55 12.13
N VAL A 257 -17.76 4.35 10.87
CA VAL A 257 -17.61 5.36 9.82
C VAL A 257 -18.46 6.59 10.13
N ASP A 258 -19.73 6.41 10.46
CA ASP A 258 -20.64 7.53 10.76
C ASP A 258 -20.15 8.32 12.00
N GLN A 259 -19.74 7.64 13.08
CA GLN A 259 -19.14 8.29 14.25
C GLN A 259 -17.87 9.07 13.92
N THR A 260 -17.00 8.50 13.08
CA THR A 260 -15.74 9.15 12.68
C THR A 260 -16.03 10.41 11.85
N LEU A 261 -16.95 10.30 10.89
CA LEU A 261 -17.39 11.43 10.06
C LEU A 261 -18.05 12.52 10.91
N ASP A 262 -18.91 12.17 11.86
CA ASP A 262 -19.52 13.12 12.79
C ASP A 262 -18.45 13.91 13.54
N VAL A 263 -17.39 13.26 14.04
CA VAL A 263 -16.31 13.93 14.77
C VAL A 263 -15.52 14.88 13.88
N ILE A 264 -15.03 14.40 12.73
CA ILE A 264 -14.14 15.19 11.86
C ILE A 264 -14.89 16.31 11.13
N THR A 265 -16.19 16.16 10.88
CA THR A 265 -17.00 17.20 10.24
C THR A 265 -17.61 18.16 11.25
N SER A 266 -17.94 17.75 12.49
CA SER A 266 -18.53 18.67 13.49
C SER A 266 -17.51 19.63 14.07
N LYS A 267 -16.28 19.15 14.33
CA LYS A 267 -15.22 19.92 14.97
C LYS A 267 -14.37 20.69 13.98
N SER A 268 -13.74 21.74 14.46
CA SER A 268 -12.79 22.52 13.68
C SER A 268 -11.37 22.02 13.91
N LEU A 269 -10.98 21.02 13.12
CA LEU A 269 -9.68 20.35 13.21
C LEU A 269 -8.75 20.80 12.06
N ASP A 270 -7.44 20.74 12.29
CA ASP A 270 -6.44 20.85 11.23
C ASP A 270 -6.28 19.50 10.49
N PHE A 271 -5.56 19.50 9.36
CA PHE A 271 -5.43 18.29 8.55
C PHE A 271 -4.81 17.11 9.30
N VAL A 272 -3.82 17.36 10.15
CA VAL A 272 -3.13 16.33 10.92
C VAL A 272 -4.07 15.72 11.96
N ASN A 273 -4.81 16.53 12.72
CA ASN A 273 -5.77 16.00 13.69
C ASN A 273 -6.98 15.32 13.02
N ILE A 274 -7.38 15.71 11.80
CA ILE A 274 -8.38 14.95 11.02
C ILE A 274 -7.86 13.52 10.78
N LEU A 275 -6.62 13.36 10.31
CA LEU A 275 -6.02 12.05 10.05
C LEU A 275 -5.93 11.20 11.32
N HIS A 276 -5.52 11.79 12.45
CA HIS A 276 -5.46 11.08 13.74
C HIS A 276 -6.83 10.66 14.29
N ASN A 277 -7.93 11.32 13.90
CA ASN A 277 -9.26 10.89 14.32
C ASN A 277 -9.76 9.67 13.54
N ILE A 278 -9.21 9.39 12.36
CA ILE A 278 -9.53 8.21 11.56
C ILE A 278 -8.65 7.05 12.04
N HIS A 279 -9.13 6.31 13.03
CA HIS A 279 -8.41 5.19 13.60
C HIS A 279 -8.45 3.96 12.69
N LEU A 280 -7.39 3.16 12.69
CA LEU A 280 -7.29 2.01 11.80
C LEU A 280 -7.14 0.69 12.57
N ILE A 281 -7.13 -0.41 11.83
CA ILE A 281 -7.11 -1.75 12.41
C ILE A 281 -5.68 -2.13 12.81
N PHE A 282 -4.75 -2.07 11.87
CA PHE A 282 -3.35 -2.47 12.08
C PHE A 282 -2.47 -1.27 12.39
N LYS A 283 -2.68 -0.17 11.65
CA LYS A 283 -2.12 1.14 11.93
C LYS A 283 -2.89 1.83 13.05
N ILE A 284 -2.22 2.74 13.75
CA ILE A 284 -2.84 3.50 14.84
C ILE A 284 -3.99 4.33 14.25
N ASP A 285 -3.70 5.06 13.18
CA ASP A 285 -4.61 5.97 12.49
C ASP A 285 -4.17 6.24 11.03
N ALA A 286 -4.97 7.02 10.31
CA ALA A 286 -4.72 7.35 8.91
C ALA A 286 -3.46 8.18 8.70
N SER A 287 -2.93 8.87 9.71
CA SER A 287 -1.67 9.61 9.58
C SER A 287 -0.50 8.63 9.43
N GLU A 288 -0.50 7.53 10.19
CA GLU A 288 0.53 6.49 10.10
C GLU A 288 0.44 5.73 8.77
N LEU A 289 -0.78 5.44 8.31
CA LEU A 289 -1.00 4.75 7.03
C LEU A 289 -0.55 5.60 5.83
N LEU A 290 -0.90 6.88 5.82
CA LEU A 290 -0.61 7.77 4.71
C LEU A 290 0.80 8.38 4.76
N ALA A 291 1.55 8.14 5.83
CA ALA A 291 2.92 8.61 5.95
C ALA A 291 3.75 8.20 4.71
N LEU A 292 4.55 9.14 4.21
CA LEU A 292 5.42 8.90 3.08
C LEU A 292 6.52 7.91 3.48
N PRO A 293 6.91 7.03 2.54
CA PRO A 293 8.04 6.15 2.76
C PRO A 293 9.35 6.95 2.79
N ASP A 294 10.35 6.42 3.50
CA ASP A 294 11.69 7.00 3.54
C ASP A 294 12.45 6.70 2.24
N ILE A 295 12.25 7.57 1.24
CA ILE A 295 12.89 7.49 -0.07
C ILE A 295 13.46 8.87 -0.40
N SER A 296 14.67 8.89 -0.97
CA SER A 296 15.28 10.09 -1.52
C SER A 296 14.31 10.84 -2.43
N GLU A 297 13.93 12.06 -2.05
CA GLU A 297 12.97 12.89 -2.78
C GLU A 297 13.56 13.50 -4.06
N THR A 298 13.86 12.66 -5.04
CA THR A 298 14.28 13.12 -6.35
C THR A 298 13.08 13.58 -7.17
N ASN A 299 13.34 14.35 -8.21
CA ASN A 299 12.31 14.75 -9.17
C ASN A 299 11.61 13.56 -9.85
N GLN A 300 12.26 12.38 -9.87
CA GLN A 300 11.73 11.16 -10.45
C GLN A 300 10.65 10.51 -9.59
N VAL A 301 10.76 10.60 -8.26
CA VAL A 301 9.80 9.98 -7.32
C VAL A 301 8.65 10.90 -6.95
N LYS A 302 8.88 12.22 -6.93
CA LYS A 302 7.92 13.21 -6.43
C LYS A 302 6.54 13.14 -7.07
N TRP A 303 6.46 12.89 -8.39
CA TRP A 303 5.18 12.82 -9.08
C TRP A 303 4.36 11.61 -8.60
N ALA A 304 5.01 10.45 -8.42
CA ALA A 304 4.37 9.22 -7.98
C ALA A 304 3.86 9.33 -6.54
N LEU A 305 4.69 9.88 -5.63
CA LEU A 305 4.27 10.11 -4.24
C LEU A 305 3.12 11.11 -4.14
N PHE A 306 3.17 12.20 -4.91
CA PHE A 306 2.10 13.19 -4.92
C PHE A 306 0.78 12.59 -5.40
N ILE A 307 0.80 11.87 -6.53
CA ILE A 307 -0.42 11.26 -7.08
C ILE A 307 -0.98 10.21 -6.13
N SER A 308 -0.13 9.43 -5.45
CA SER A 308 -0.57 8.45 -4.44
C SER A 308 -1.27 9.06 -3.23
N ARG A 309 -1.25 10.40 -3.08
CA ARG A 309 -1.89 11.14 -1.98
C ARG A 309 -2.99 12.10 -2.43
N LEU A 310 -3.24 12.20 -3.74
CA LEU A 310 -4.09 13.21 -4.34
C LEU A 310 -5.52 13.18 -3.79
N ASP A 311 -6.11 11.99 -3.71
CA ASP A 311 -7.49 11.82 -3.22
C ASP A 311 -7.62 12.16 -1.74
N TYR A 312 -6.63 11.78 -0.93
CA TYR A 312 -6.59 12.10 0.49
C TYR A 312 -6.43 13.60 0.73
N MET A 313 -5.65 14.30 -0.10
CA MET A 313 -5.50 15.76 -0.03
C MET A 313 -6.83 16.48 -0.31
N ILE A 314 -7.58 16.02 -1.32
CA ILE A 314 -8.88 16.57 -1.66
C ILE A 314 -9.89 16.31 -0.54
N PHE A 315 -9.92 15.09 -0.02
CA PHE A 315 -10.75 14.74 1.13
C PHE A 315 -10.46 15.62 2.34
N LEU A 316 -9.19 15.80 2.71
CA LEU A 316 -8.80 16.66 3.84
C LEU A 316 -9.26 18.11 3.65
N PHE A 317 -9.11 18.65 2.44
CA PHE A 317 -9.58 20.00 2.13
C PHE A 317 -11.09 20.15 2.26
N ASP A 318 -11.86 19.16 1.78
CA ASP A 318 -13.32 19.21 1.79
C ASP A 318 -13.91 19.04 3.19
N VAL A 319 -13.31 18.18 4.01
CA VAL A 319 -13.74 17.95 5.40
C VAL A 319 -13.38 19.12 6.31
N ALA A 320 -12.23 19.77 6.09
CA ALA A 320 -11.75 20.80 6.98
C ALA A 320 -12.60 22.08 6.94
N LYS A 321 -13.25 22.38 8.06
CA LYS A 321 -13.96 23.66 8.28
C LYS A 321 -13.01 24.85 8.47
N ASN A 322 -11.89 24.66 9.19
CA ASN A 322 -10.89 25.70 9.46
C ASN A 322 -9.84 25.79 8.35
N LYS A 323 -10.21 26.36 7.19
CA LYS A 323 -9.27 26.55 6.07
C LYS A 323 -8.10 27.50 6.40
N SER A 324 -8.29 28.42 7.35
CA SER A 324 -7.26 29.38 7.77
C SER A 324 -6.06 28.70 8.45
N THR A 325 -6.31 27.75 9.36
CA THR A 325 -5.26 27.00 10.07
C THR A 325 -4.43 26.15 9.11
N ASN A 326 -5.05 25.64 8.04
CA ASN A 326 -4.42 24.77 7.05
C ASN A 326 -3.85 25.53 5.83
N LYS A 327 -3.78 26.87 5.89
CA LYS A 327 -3.44 27.70 4.71
C LYS A 327 -2.05 27.42 4.16
N HIS A 328 -1.07 27.08 5.00
CA HIS A 328 0.28 26.75 4.53
C HIS A 328 0.27 25.47 3.69
N TYR A 329 -0.35 24.39 4.19
CA TYR A 329 -0.50 23.15 3.43
C TYR A 329 -1.21 23.36 2.09
N ILE A 330 -2.31 24.11 2.09
CA ILE A 330 -3.07 24.40 0.86
C ILE A 330 -2.19 25.15 -0.15
N ASN A 331 -1.42 26.15 0.30
CA ASN A 331 -0.51 26.89 -0.58
C ASN A 331 0.59 26.01 -1.15
N ASP A 332 1.12 25.09 -0.34
CA ASP A 332 2.15 24.15 -0.74
C ASP A 332 1.62 23.13 -1.76
N TRP A 333 0.42 22.60 -1.53
CA TRP A 333 -0.27 21.73 -2.48
C TRP A 333 -0.56 22.41 -3.81
N LYS A 334 -1.02 23.67 -3.80
CA LYS A 334 -1.21 24.49 -5.02
C LYS A 334 0.09 24.68 -5.80
N ARG A 335 1.19 25.00 -5.09
CA ARG A 335 2.51 25.18 -5.72
C ARG A 335 2.98 23.88 -6.35
N LEU A 336 2.79 22.76 -5.68
CA LEU A 336 3.15 21.45 -6.20
C LEU A 336 2.30 21.06 -7.42
N ALA A 337 0.98 21.22 -7.34
CA ALA A 337 0.06 20.96 -8.45
C ALA A 337 0.45 21.76 -9.71
N LYS A 338 0.62 23.10 -9.58
CA LYS A 338 1.05 23.96 -10.69
C LYS A 338 2.41 23.56 -11.27
N ARG A 339 3.33 23.10 -10.43
CA ARG A 339 4.65 22.63 -10.87
C ARG A 339 4.52 21.35 -11.68
N ILE A 340 3.72 20.39 -11.22
CA ILE A 340 3.49 19.12 -11.91
C ILE A 340 2.81 19.34 -13.25
N GLU A 341 1.81 20.23 -13.31
CA GLU A 341 1.15 20.63 -14.55
C GLU A 341 2.13 21.29 -15.54
N ARG A 342 2.91 22.27 -15.07
CA ARG A 342 3.88 22.99 -15.92
C ARG A 342 4.98 22.08 -16.45
N ASP A 343 5.45 21.14 -15.64
CA ASP A 343 6.49 20.21 -16.05
C ASP A 343 5.97 19.23 -17.13
N ASN A 344 4.66 19.24 -17.45
CA ASN A 344 3.95 18.39 -18.40
C ASN A 344 4.31 16.90 -18.26
N ARG A 345 4.65 16.53 -17.02
CA ARG A 345 5.24 15.22 -16.74
C ARG A 345 4.19 14.14 -16.92
N LEU A 346 2.95 14.39 -16.50
CA LEU A 346 1.92 13.35 -16.46
C LEU A 346 1.32 13.00 -17.81
N SER A 347 1.56 13.83 -18.84
CA SER A 347 0.97 13.65 -20.16
C SER A 347 1.44 12.37 -20.85
N GLY A 348 0.49 11.53 -21.25
CA GLY A 348 0.75 10.30 -22.01
C GLY A 348 1.33 9.14 -21.20
N ILE A 349 1.29 9.21 -19.86
CA ILE A 349 1.71 8.10 -18.99
C ILE A 349 0.52 7.23 -18.57
N PHE A 350 -0.64 7.85 -18.42
CA PHE A 350 -1.88 7.20 -18.00
C PHE A 350 -2.80 6.95 -19.18
N SER A 351 -3.75 6.05 -19.00
CA SER A 351 -4.93 5.95 -19.84
C SER A 351 -5.70 7.28 -19.86
N TYR A 352 -6.48 7.49 -20.92
CA TYR A 352 -7.22 8.74 -21.09
C TYR A 352 -8.15 9.06 -19.91
N GLU A 353 -8.82 8.05 -19.36
CA GLU A 353 -9.77 8.21 -18.26
C GLU A 353 -9.07 8.61 -16.96
N VAL A 354 -7.99 7.91 -16.61
CA VAL A 354 -7.19 8.22 -15.42
C VAL A 354 -6.48 9.55 -15.56
N GLU A 355 -5.93 9.87 -16.75
CA GLU A 355 -5.30 11.18 -16.98
C GLU A 355 -6.31 12.33 -16.83
N LYS A 356 -7.54 12.14 -17.32
CA LYS A 356 -8.62 13.13 -17.17
C LYS A 356 -8.99 13.32 -15.69
N ASP A 357 -9.17 12.24 -14.95
CA ASP A 357 -9.46 12.28 -13.51
C ASP A 357 -8.35 13.00 -12.72
N ILE A 358 -7.08 12.67 -12.98
CA ILE A 358 -5.93 13.32 -12.35
C ILE A 358 -5.91 14.83 -12.68
N LYS A 359 -6.17 15.21 -13.94
CA LYS A 359 -6.22 16.63 -14.34
C LYS A 359 -7.34 17.38 -13.66
N GLU A 360 -8.52 16.78 -13.51
CA GLU A 360 -9.65 17.39 -12.80
C GLU A 360 -9.31 17.60 -11.32
N LYS A 361 -8.72 16.59 -10.68
CA LYS A 361 -8.24 16.65 -9.29
C LYS A 361 -7.14 17.70 -9.09
N LEU A 362 -6.17 17.77 -10.01
CA LEU A 362 -5.13 18.80 -10.02
C LEU A 362 -5.73 20.20 -10.14
N TYR A 363 -6.64 20.39 -11.11
CA TYR A 363 -7.33 21.65 -11.29
C TYR A 363 -8.06 22.05 -10.01
N ARG A 364 -8.81 21.13 -9.39
CA ARG A 364 -9.47 21.38 -8.11
C ARG A 364 -8.51 21.85 -7.04
N ILE A 365 -7.35 21.21 -6.88
CA ILE A 365 -6.31 21.65 -5.91
C ILE A 365 -5.81 23.05 -6.22
N THR A 366 -5.63 23.41 -7.49
CA THR A 366 -5.21 24.77 -7.85
C THR A 366 -6.24 25.84 -7.50
N GLN A 367 -7.54 25.48 -7.46
CA GLN A 367 -8.69 26.33 -7.13
C GLN A 367 -9.11 26.31 -5.65
N MET A 368 -8.50 25.46 -4.82
CA MET A 368 -8.62 25.53 -3.35
C MET A 368 -8.21 26.91 -2.84
#